data_AF-A0A955TBB4-F1
#
_entry.id   AF-A0A955TBB4-F1
#
_cell.length_a   1.000
_cell.length_b   1.000
_cell.length_c   1.000
_cell.angle_alpha   90.00
_cell.angle_beta   90.00
_cell.angle_gamma   90.00
#
_symmetry.space_group_name_H-M   'P 1'
#
loop_
_entity.id
_entity.type
_entity.pdbx_description
1 polymer ?
#
loop_
_entity_poly.entity_id
_entity_poly.type
_entity_poly.pdbx_seq_one_letter_code
_entity_poly.pdbx_strand_id
1 'polypeptide(L)'
;MERERIAIRDLTDSAVTRYKGSQAGMRLEERIQDRESRSFVLDFSGLRLLSASFIDEIVLKTQEMKAGRKCDFVFEIDSDSQLNKLARSAGIRKANLQFKRPDQDEVSEVEPVYPRQTEVV
;
A
#
# COMPACT_ATOMS: atom_id res chain seq x y z
N MET A 1 -15.02 11.13 8.70
CA MET A 1 -13.78 11.85 8.36
C MET A 1 -13.53 11.69 6.88
N GLU A 2 -13.38 12.80 6.16
CA GLU A 2 -13.03 12.78 4.74
C GLU A 2 -11.57 12.35 4.60
N ARG A 3 -11.31 11.27 3.83
CA ARG A 3 -9.95 10.77 3.57
C ARG A 3 -9.47 11.32 2.24
N GLU A 4 -8.26 11.88 2.22
CA GLU A 4 -7.67 12.33 0.96
C GLU A 4 -7.25 11.12 0.11
N ARG A 5 -7.63 11.12 -1.17
CA ARG A 5 -7.28 10.06 -2.12
C ARG A 5 -6.01 10.43 -2.88
N ILE A 6 -5.06 9.49 -2.93
CA ILE A 6 -3.80 9.61 -3.66
C ILE A 6 -3.70 8.41 -4.60
N ALA A 7 -3.69 8.65 -5.92
CA ALA A 7 -3.50 7.59 -6.89
C ALA A 7 -2.01 7.20 -6.98
N ILE A 8 -1.70 5.92 -6.80
CA ILE A 8 -0.32 5.41 -6.83
C ILE A 8 0.33 5.61 -8.20
N ARG A 9 -0.47 5.59 -9.28
CA ARG A 9 0.01 5.88 -10.64
C ARG A 9 0.57 7.30 -10.80
N ASP A 10 0.12 8.24 -9.98
CA ASP A 10 0.59 9.63 -10.02
C ASP A 10 1.94 9.78 -9.28
N LEU A 11 2.32 8.76 -8.51
CA LEU A 11 3.59 8.68 -7.79
C LEU A 11 4.67 7.92 -8.58
N THR A 12 4.39 7.47 -9.80
CA THR A 12 5.34 6.74 -10.65
C THR A 12 5.57 7.47 -11.98
N ASP A 13 6.79 7.38 -12.53
CA ASP A 13 7.16 8.11 -13.75
C ASP A 13 6.75 7.41 -15.07
N SER A 14 6.16 6.21 -15.03
CA SER A 14 5.70 5.52 -16.24
C SER A 14 4.79 4.32 -15.97
N ALA A 15 3.82 4.11 -16.88
CA ALA A 15 2.88 3.00 -16.94
C ALA A 15 3.52 1.60 -17.11
N VAL A 16 4.85 1.52 -17.20
CA VAL A 16 5.62 0.27 -17.34
C VAL A 16 6.50 0.11 -16.11
N THR A 17 5.94 -0.43 -15.04
CA THR A 17 6.61 -0.67 -13.76
C THR A 17 7.69 -1.76 -13.89
N ARG A 18 8.89 -1.37 -14.34
CA ARG A 18 10.15 -2.05 -13.98
C ARG A 18 10.81 -1.27 -12.86
N TYR A 19 10.21 -1.34 -11.67
CA TYR A 19 10.78 -0.94 -10.38
C TYR A 19 10.99 0.58 -10.23
N LYS A 20 10.38 1.25 -9.25
CA LYS A 20 10.89 1.30 -7.86
C LYS A 20 9.73 1.74 -6.94
N GLY A 21 9.20 0.83 -6.12
CA GLY A 21 8.24 1.20 -5.07
C GLY A 21 8.86 2.18 -4.07
N SER A 22 10.17 2.15 -3.88
CA SER A 22 10.93 3.14 -3.11
C SER A 22 10.78 4.57 -3.63
N GLN A 23 10.76 4.79 -4.95
CA GLN A 23 10.53 6.13 -5.52
C GLN A 23 9.11 6.61 -5.30
N ALA A 24 8.12 5.76 -5.54
CA ALA A 24 6.73 6.08 -5.25
C ALA A 24 6.51 6.31 -3.73
N GLY A 25 7.23 5.57 -2.88
CA GLY A 25 7.26 5.77 -1.44
C GLY A 25 7.86 7.11 -1.03
N MET A 26 8.98 7.53 -1.62
CA MET A 26 9.55 8.86 -1.38
C MET A 26 8.60 9.97 -1.82
N ARG A 27 8.00 9.86 -3.01
CA ARG A 27 7.00 10.83 -3.48
C ARG A 27 5.75 10.88 -2.64
N LEU A 28 5.30 9.74 -2.12
CA LEU A 28 4.21 9.68 -1.16
C LEU A 28 4.58 10.47 0.10
N GLU A 29 5.79 10.23 0.63
CA GLU A 29 6.30 10.88 1.83
C GLU A 29 6.45 12.41 1.67
N GLU A 30 6.93 12.87 0.51
CA GLU A 30 6.98 14.29 0.12
C GLU A 30 5.57 14.89 0.02
N ARG A 31 4.65 14.17 -0.64
CA ARG A 31 3.26 14.64 -0.87
C ARG A 31 2.50 14.87 0.44
N ILE A 32 2.80 14.08 1.46
CA ILE A 32 2.13 14.14 2.77
C ILE A 32 2.98 14.82 3.86
N GLN A 33 4.12 15.41 3.51
CA GLN A 33 5.09 15.96 4.47
C GLN A 33 4.47 16.94 5.46
N ASP A 34 3.57 17.81 5.00
CA ASP A 34 2.92 18.83 5.84
C ASP A 34 1.53 18.41 6.34
N ARG A 35 1.22 17.11 6.31
CA ARG A 35 -0.14 16.56 6.51
C ARG A 35 -0.22 15.53 7.63
N GLU A 36 0.49 15.76 8.73
CA GLU A 36 0.49 14.88 9.91
C GLU A 36 -0.93 14.62 10.44
N SER A 37 -1.13 13.46 11.08
CA SER A 37 -2.40 13.07 11.71
C SER A 37 -3.63 13.04 10.78
N ARG A 38 -3.42 12.71 9.49
CA ARG A 38 -4.51 12.51 8.51
C ARG A 38 -4.64 11.06 8.06
N SER A 39 -5.83 10.73 7.56
CA SER A 39 -6.10 9.45 6.91
C SER A 39 -6.13 9.61 5.39
N PHE A 40 -5.47 8.71 4.67
CA PHE A 40 -5.33 8.71 3.22
C PHE A 40 -5.90 7.42 2.62
N VAL A 41 -6.45 7.53 1.41
CA VAL A 41 -6.75 6.39 0.53
C VAL A 41 -5.68 6.31 -0.54
N LEU A 42 -4.95 5.19 -0.59
CA LEU A 42 -3.98 4.90 -1.64
C LEU A 42 -4.67 4.09 -2.73
N ASP A 43 -4.94 4.74 -3.86
CA ASP A 43 -5.65 4.15 -4.99
C ASP A 43 -4.69 3.42 -5.94
N PHE A 44 -4.80 2.08 -5.97
CA PHE A 44 -4.06 1.20 -6.87
C PHE A 44 -4.85 0.86 -8.15
N SER A 45 -6.05 1.42 -8.32
CA SER A 45 -6.93 1.09 -9.45
C SER A 45 -6.28 1.44 -10.78
N GLY A 46 -6.49 0.58 -11.78
CA GLY A 46 -5.92 0.75 -13.12
C GLY A 46 -4.43 0.39 -13.24
N LEU A 47 -3.76 -0.03 -12.17
CA LEU A 47 -2.40 -0.58 -12.21
C LEU A 47 -2.43 -2.07 -12.53
N ARG A 48 -2.25 -2.41 -13.82
CA ARG A 48 -2.34 -3.80 -14.33
C ARG A 48 -1.18 -4.70 -13.93
N LEU A 49 0.02 -4.13 -13.78
CA LEU A 49 1.24 -4.86 -13.45
C LEU A 49 1.85 -4.26 -12.20
N LEU A 50 1.75 -4.97 -11.09
CA LEU A 50 2.42 -4.61 -9.84
C LEU A 50 3.25 -5.81 -9.39
N SER A 51 4.57 -5.64 -9.29
CA SER A 51 5.41 -6.67 -8.69
C SER A 51 5.12 -6.77 -7.20
N ALA A 52 5.34 -7.95 -6.62
CA ALA A 52 5.24 -8.12 -5.17
C ALA A 52 6.20 -7.19 -4.43
N SER A 53 7.41 -6.96 -4.97
CA SER A 53 8.39 -6.05 -4.40
C SER A 53 7.92 -4.59 -4.39
N PHE A 54 7.24 -4.13 -5.44
CA PHE A 54 6.71 -2.77 -5.49
C PHE A 54 5.69 -2.54 -4.38
N ILE A 55 4.73 -3.47 -4.23
CA ILE A 55 3.71 -3.37 -3.18
C ILE A 55 4.37 -3.41 -1.81
N ASP A 56 5.34 -4.30 -1.61
CA ASP A 56 6.03 -4.43 -0.32
C ASP A 56 6.83 -3.18 0.08
N GLU A 57 7.46 -2.51 -0.88
CA GLU A 57 8.13 -1.22 -0.65
C GLU A 57 7.15 -0.10 -0.28
N ILE A 58 5.98 -0.04 -0.93
CA ILE A 58 4.92 0.92 -0.58
C ILE A 58 4.38 0.63 0.82
N VAL A 59 4.07 -0.63 1.12
CA VAL A 59 3.57 -1.05 2.43
C VAL A 59 4.58 -0.68 3.52
N LEU A 60 5.87 -1.00 3.34
CA LEU A 60 6.92 -0.63 4.27
C LEU A 60 6.92 0.89 4.54
N LYS A 61 6.91 1.71 3.48
CA LYS A 61 6.93 3.17 3.64
C LYS A 61 5.68 3.67 4.37
N THR A 62 4.49 3.13 4.08
CA THR A 62 3.25 3.52 4.80
C THR A 62 3.30 3.16 6.28
N GLN A 63 3.93 2.05 6.66
CA GLN A 63 4.13 1.71 8.06
C GLN A 63 5.09 2.68 8.76
N GLU A 64 6.21 3.04 8.12
CA GLU A 64 7.13 4.05 8.64
C GLU A 64 6.40 5.37 8.91
N MET A 65 5.56 5.81 7.96
CA MET A 65 4.77 7.03 8.09
C MET A 65 3.67 6.92 9.15
N LYS A 66 3.03 5.76 9.31
CA LYS A 66 2.06 5.51 10.37
C LYS A 66 2.70 5.60 11.75
N ALA A 67 3.89 5.02 11.93
CA ALA A 67 4.62 5.06 13.20
C ALA A 67 5.20 6.44 13.51
N GLY A 68 5.78 7.12 12.51
CA GLY A 68 6.47 8.39 12.71
C GLY A 68 5.59 9.64 12.66
N ARG A 69 4.56 9.66 11.82
CA ARG A 69 3.76 10.87 11.49
C ARG A 69 2.28 10.76 11.84
N LYS A 70 1.87 9.65 12.47
CA LYS A 70 0.47 9.35 12.86
C LYS A 70 -0.51 9.38 11.69
N CYS A 71 -0.07 9.02 10.49
CA CYS A 71 -0.94 8.90 9.34
C CYS A 71 -1.61 7.52 9.29
N ASP A 72 -2.86 7.47 8.85
CA ASP A 72 -3.55 6.21 8.55
C ASP A 72 -3.71 6.03 7.04
N PHE A 73 -3.57 4.79 6.56
CA PHE A 73 -3.64 4.47 5.14
C PHE A 73 -4.66 3.35 4.91
N VAL A 74 -5.55 3.58 3.96
CA VAL A 74 -6.46 2.57 3.41
C VAL A 74 -6.05 2.30 1.97
N PHE A 75 -5.82 1.04 1.64
CA PHE A 75 -5.45 0.59 0.31
C PHE A 75 -6.72 0.33 -0.51
N GLU A 76 -6.92 1.09 -1.58
CA GLU A 76 -8.03 0.86 -2.51
C GLU A 76 -7.55 0.03 -3.69
N ILE A 77 -8.18 -1.12 -3.92
CA ILE A 77 -7.77 -2.13 -4.89
C ILE A 77 -8.96 -2.62 -5.71
N ASP A 78 -8.73 -2.94 -6.99
CA ASP A 78 -9.78 -3.37 -7.93
C ASP A 78 -9.71 -4.86 -8.29
N SER A 79 -8.72 -5.60 -7.77
CA SER A 79 -8.51 -7.00 -8.12
C SER A 79 -7.98 -7.88 -6.98
N ASP A 80 -8.35 -9.17 -7.01
CA ASP A 80 -7.89 -10.17 -6.03
C ASP A 80 -6.39 -10.41 -6.11
N SER A 81 -5.78 -10.19 -7.28
CA SER A 81 -4.32 -10.25 -7.44
C SER A 81 -3.60 -9.19 -6.60
N GLN A 82 -4.16 -7.98 -6.53
CA GLN A 82 -3.64 -6.91 -5.67
C GLN A 82 -3.87 -7.24 -4.20
N LEU A 83 -5.06 -7.75 -3.84
CA LEU A 83 -5.37 -8.18 -2.47
C LEU A 83 -4.38 -9.24 -1.97
N ASN A 84 -4.13 -10.28 -2.77
CA ASN A 84 -3.20 -11.35 -2.40
C ASN A 84 -1.76 -10.85 -2.20
N LYS A 85 -1.34 -9.84 -2.96
CA LYS A 85 0.00 -9.23 -2.77
C LYS A 85 0.06 -8.37 -1.51
N LEU A 86 -1.00 -7.62 -1.21
CA LEU A 86 -1.12 -6.89 0.07
C LEU A 86 -1.13 -7.85 1.26
N ALA A 87 -1.89 -8.94 1.19
CA ALA A 87 -1.95 -9.97 2.22
C ALA A 87 -0.59 -10.60 2.49
N ARG A 88 0.16 -10.90 1.43
CA ARG A 88 1.54 -11.40 1.54
C ARG A 88 2.48 -10.36 2.17
N SER A 89 2.40 -9.10 1.75
CA SER A 89 3.23 -8.05 2.34
C SER A 89 2.87 -7.81 3.81
N ALA A 90 1.58 -7.82 4.16
CA ALA A 90 1.11 -7.76 5.55
C ALA A 90 1.72 -8.86 6.42
N GLY A 91 1.76 -10.11 5.93
CA GLY A 91 2.40 -11.23 6.61
C GLY A 91 3.92 -11.07 6.75
N ILE A 92 4.62 -10.63 5.69
CA ILE A 92 6.07 -10.35 5.71
C ILE A 92 6.40 -9.25 6.74
N ARG A 93 5.60 -8.19 6.74
CA ARG A 93 5.81 -6.97 7.53
C ARG A 93 5.19 -7.02 8.93
N LYS A 94 4.46 -8.09 9.25
CA LYS A 94 3.65 -8.22 10.48
C LYS A 94 2.78 -6.97 10.69
N ALA A 95 2.13 -6.56 9.62
CA ALA A 95 1.39 -5.30 9.53
C ALA A 95 -0.11 -5.55 9.53
N ASN A 96 -0.86 -4.71 10.24
CA ASN A 96 -2.31 -4.60 10.03
C ASN A 96 -2.56 -3.59 8.92
N LEU A 97 -3.04 -4.06 7.77
CA LEU A 97 -3.36 -3.22 6.62
C LEU A 97 -4.88 -3.10 6.47
N GLN A 98 -5.35 -1.90 6.13
CA GLN A 98 -6.74 -1.63 5.85
C GLN A 98 -6.94 -1.53 4.34
N PHE A 99 -8.01 -2.11 3.81
CA PHE A 99 -8.32 -2.01 2.38
C PHE A 99 -9.80 -1.77 2.12
N LYS A 100 -10.12 -1.35 0.90
CA LYS A 100 -11.50 -1.29 0.39
C LYS A 100 -11.52 -1.51 -1.12
N ARG A 101 -12.66 -1.89 -1.67
CA ARG A 101 -12.90 -1.87 -3.13
C ARG A 101 -13.48 -0.51 -3.56
N PRO A 102 -13.34 -0.11 -4.85
CA PRO A 102 -13.89 1.15 -5.34
C PRO A 102 -15.40 1.29 -5.18
N ASP A 103 -16.13 0.17 -5.22
CA ASP A 103 -17.58 0.07 -5.08
C ASP A 103 -18.03 -0.22 -3.64
N GLN A 104 -17.11 -0.19 -2.68
CA GLN A 104 -17.38 -0.44 -1.27
C GLN A 104 -17.01 0.78 -0.40
N ASP A 105 -17.97 1.20 0.42
CA ASP A 105 -17.75 2.23 1.44
C ASP A 105 -17.09 1.68 2.70
N GLU A 106 -17.27 0.39 2.97
CA GLU A 106 -16.73 -0.28 4.14
C GLU A 106 -15.23 -0.57 3.98
N VAL A 107 -14.48 -0.28 5.05
CA VAL A 107 -13.05 -0.60 5.16
C VAL A 107 -12.91 -1.94 5.86
N SER A 108 -12.15 -2.84 5.26
CA SER A 108 -11.84 -4.17 5.78
C SER A 108 -10.37 -4.28 6.17
N GLU A 109 -10.05 -5.21 7.06
CA GLU A 109 -8.65 -5.56 7.37
C GLU A 109 -8.16 -6.66 6.43
N VAL A 110 -6.92 -6.54 5.97
CA VAL A 110 -6.29 -7.58 5.15
C VAL A 110 -5.84 -8.72 6.07
N GLU A 111 -6.34 -9.92 5.82
CA GLU A 111 -5.80 -11.12 6.48
C GLU A 111 -4.35 -11.37 6.05
N PRO A 112 -3.38 -11.44 6.99
CA PRO A 112 -1.98 -11.62 6.64
C PRO A 112 -1.71 -13.04 6.13
N VAL A 113 -1.00 -13.14 5.00
CA VAL A 113 -0.48 -14.40 4.47
C VAL A 113 1.00 -14.49 4.82
N TYR A 114 1.32 -15.30 5.81
CA TYR A 114 2.70 -15.51 6.22
C TYR A 114 3.47 -16.30 5.15
N PRO A 115 4.69 -15.87 4.78
CA PRO A 115 5.55 -16.70 3.95
C PRO A 115 5.74 -18.05 4.64
N ARG A 116 5.65 -19.14 3.87
CA ARG A 116 6.01 -20.47 4.38
C ARG A 116 7.43 -20.34 4.93
N GLN A 117 7.63 -20.76 6.19
CA GLN A 117 8.99 -20.94 6.69
C GLN A 117 9.64 -21.92 5.73
N THR A 118 10.57 -21.46 4.90
CA THR A 118 11.54 -22.35 4.30
C THR A 118 12.28 -22.96 5.48
N GLU A 119 11.96 -24.22 5.79
CA GLU A 119 12.81 -25.05 6.63
C GLU A 119 14.20 -24.95 6.03
N VAL A 120 15.09 -24.26 6.75
CA VAL A 120 16.51 -24.33 6.47
C VAL A 120 16.91 -25.73 6.92
N VAL A 121 16.90 -26.67 5.97
CA VAL A 121 17.50 -28.00 6.14
C VAL A 121 19.00 -27.88 5.99
#